data_AF-A0A917S694-F1
#
_entry.id   AF-A0A917S694-F1
#
_cell.length_a   1.000
_cell.length_b   1.000
_cell.length_c   1.000
_cell.angle_alpha   90.00
_cell.angle_beta   90.00
_cell.angle_gamma   90.00
#
_symmetry.space_group_name_H-M   'P 1'
#
loop_
_entity.id
_entity.type
_entity.pdbx_description
1 polymer ?
#
loop_
_entity_poly.entity_id
_entity_poly.type
_entity_poly.pdbx_seq_one_letter_code
_entity_poly.pdbx_strand_id
1 'polypeptide(L)'
;MNKSKRAIKAIEAIENTLKVLDVNHHKPLIDLLNDYNYQLKTQVNYVPMLISLKNKISMCILDNKLKAPPKELNELLRALNLLLYTDPAVLLKNTIL
;
A
#
# COMPACT_ATOMS: atom_id res chain seq x y z
N MET A 1 21.66 4.32 4.28
CA MET A 1 20.44 5.11 4.06
C MET A 1 19.43 4.75 5.13
N ASN A 2 19.21 5.60 6.14
CA ASN A 2 18.22 5.33 7.19
C ASN A 2 16.82 5.51 6.61
N LYS A 3 16.08 4.41 6.44
CA LYS A 3 14.69 4.48 6.00
C LYS A 3 13.82 5.02 7.12
N SER A 4 12.80 5.79 6.74
CA SER A 4 11.75 6.19 7.67
C SER A 4 11.10 4.96 8.29
N LYS A 5 10.88 4.98 9.62
CA LYS A 5 10.11 3.94 10.35
C LYS A 5 8.76 3.65 9.70
N ARG A 6 8.16 4.64 9.02
CA ARG A 6 6.90 4.52 8.27
C ARG A 6 7.05 3.71 6.99
N ALA A 7 8.16 3.88 6.25
CA ALA A 7 8.44 3.09 5.06
C ALA A 7 8.66 1.61 5.44
N ILE A 8 9.35 1.34 6.55
CA ILE A 8 9.53 -0.02 7.08
C ILE A 8 8.18 -0.67 7.40
N LYS A 9 7.31 0.03 8.12
CA LYS A 9 5.96 -0.47 8.42
C LYS A 9 5.10 -0.72 7.18
N ALA A 10 5.23 0.14 6.15
CA ALA A 10 4.52 -0.07 4.88
C ALA A 10 5.01 -1.34 4.18
N ILE A 11 6.32 -1.57 4.14
CA ILE A 11 6.94 -2.80 3.61
C ILE A 11 6.44 -4.03 4.35
N GLU A 12 6.47 -4.02 5.69
CA GLU A 12 6.00 -5.12 6.53
C GLU A 12 4.51 -5.43 6.28
N ALA A 13 3.67 -4.40 6.15
CA ALA A 13 2.25 -4.57 5.84
C ALA A 13 2.06 -5.24 4.47
N ILE A 14 2.80 -4.79 3.44
CA ILE A 14 2.74 -5.38 2.10
C ILE A 14 3.20 -6.85 2.14
N GLU A 15 4.31 -7.15 2.81
CA GLU A 15 4.84 -8.52 2.92
C GLU A 15 3.89 -9.47 3.65
N ASN A 16 3.20 -8.99 4.68
CA ASN A 16 2.21 -9.79 5.38
C ASN A 16 0.97 -10.06 4.51
N THR A 17 0.51 -9.07 3.74
CA THR A 17 -0.58 -9.29 2.77
C THR A 17 -0.17 -10.29 1.70
N LEU A 18 1.04 -10.18 1.14
CA LEU A 18 1.53 -11.11 0.11
C LEU A 18 1.52 -12.58 0.55
N LYS A 19 1.73 -12.88 1.83
CA LYS A 19 1.72 -14.26 2.37
C LYS A 19 0.36 -14.95 2.31
N VAL A 20 -0.73 -14.18 2.25
CA VAL A 20 -2.10 -14.73 2.32
C VAL A 20 -2.83 -14.70 0.98
N LEU A 21 -2.31 -13.96 0.00
CA LEU A 21 -2.94 -13.86 -1.30
C LEU A 21 -2.78 -15.16 -2.09
N ASP A 22 -3.90 -15.72 -2.54
CA ASP A 22 -3.91 -16.82 -3.49
C ASP A 22 -3.42 -16.34 -4.87
N VAL A 23 -2.32 -16.93 -5.36
CA VAL A 23 -1.71 -16.60 -6.65
C VAL A 23 -2.66 -16.80 -7.84
N ASN A 24 -3.54 -17.79 -7.80
CA ASN A 24 -4.44 -18.09 -8.92
C ASN A 24 -5.58 -17.06 -9.02
N HIS A 25 -5.96 -16.46 -7.89
CA HIS A 25 -7.08 -15.53 -7.81
C HIS A 25 -6.64 -14.06 -7.73
N HIS A 26 -5.42 -13.79 -7.26
CA HIS A 26 -4.96 -12.44 -6.93
C HIS A 26 -3.67 -12.04 -7.65
N LYS A 27 -3.27 -12.76 -8.71
CA LYS A 27 -2.03 -12.46 -9.46
C LYS A 27 -1.82 -10.97 -9.78
N PRO A 28 -2.81 -10.22 -10.33
CA PRO A 28 -2.62 -8.79 -10.63
C PRO A 28 -2.29 -7.96 -9.39
N LEU A 29 -2.90 -8.30 -8.26
CA LEU A 29 -2.66 -7.62 -6.98
C LEU A 29 -1.29 -8.00 -6.41
N ILE A 30 -0.89 -9.27 -6.49
CA ILE A 30 0.43 -9.74 -6.07
C ILE A 30 1.53 -9.03 -6.87
N ASP A 31 1.37 -8.95 -8.19
CA ASP A 31 2.34 -8.31 -9.07
C ASP A 31 2.47 -6.80 -8.73
N LEU A 32 1.35 -6.11 -8.49
CA LEU A 32 1.33 -4.72 -8.02
C LEU A 32 2.02 -4.54 -6.66
N LEU A 33 1.71 -5.40 -5.69
CA LEU A 33 2.27 -5.31 -4.34
C LEU A 33 3.77 -5.60 -4.32
N ASN A 34 4.25 -6.55 -5.14
CA ASN A 34 5.67 -6.84 -5.29
C ASN A 34 6.44 -5.66 -5.89
N ASP A 35 5.89 -5.00 -6.93
CA ASP A 35 6.49 -3.81 -7.53
C ASP A 35 6.66 -2.69 -6.50
N TYR A 36 5.59 -2.34 -5.76
CA TYR A 36 5.69 -1.30 -4.73
C TYR A 36 6.57 -1.71 -3.55
N ASN A 37 6.59 -2.98 -3.16
CA ASN A 37 7.52 -3.47 -2.13
C ASN A 37 8.97 -3.25 -2.56
N TYR A 38 9.30 -3.59 -3.81
CA TYR A 38 10.63 -3.35 -4.36
C TYR A 38 10.96 -1.85 -4.40
N GLN A 39 10.06 -1.02 -4.91
CA GLN A 39 10.34 0.41 -5.01
C GLN A 39 10.48 1.08 -3.62
N LEU A 40 9.65 0.73 -2.63
CA LEU A 40 9.81 1.17 -1.24
C LEU A 40 11.12 0.63 -0.62
N LYS A 41 11.60 -0.51 -1.13
CA LYS A 41 12.90 -1.05 -0.74
C LYS A 41 14.08 -0.24 -1.29
N THR A 42 13.93 0.41 -2.43
CA THR A 42 15.02 1.12 -3.12
C THR A 42 14.98 2.64 -3.00
N GLN A 43 13.80 3.25 -2.84
CA GLN A 43 13.61 4.70 -2.92
C GLN A 43 13.54 5.36 -1.53
N VAL A 44 13.89 6.65 -1.48
CA VAL A 44 13.87 7.48 -0.25
C VAL A 44 12.48 8.07 0.01
N ASN A 45 11.74 8.44 -1.04
CA ASN A 45 10.50 9.21 -0.92
C ASN A 45 9.24 8.32 -0.95
N TYR A 46 8.83 7.83 0.20
CA TYR A 46 7.74 6.85 0.31
C TYR A 46 6.33 7.46 0.28
N VAL A 47 6.12 8.72 0.68
CA VAL A 47 4.76 9.28 0.86
C VAL A 47 3.95 9.30 -0.45
N PRO A 48 4.46 9.84 -1.57
CA PRO A 48 3.75 9.80 -2.85
C PRO A 48 3.49 8.37 -3.32
N MET A 49 4.41 7.45 -3.01
CA MET A 49 4.28 6.04 -3.37
C MET A 49 3.16 5.36 -2.61
N LEU A 50 2.99 5.62 -1.30
CA LEU A 50 1.89 5.05 -0.53
C LEU A 50 0.52 5.57 -1.01
N ILE A 51 0.43 6.85 -1.38
CA ILE A 51 -0.79 7.42 -1.98
C ILE A 51 -1.10 6.72 -3.31
N SER A 52 -0.09 6.59 -4.17
CA SER A 52 -0.20 5.93 -5.47
C SER A 52 -0.61 4.46 -5.33
N LEU A 53 0.03 3.73 -4.40
CA LEU A 53 -0.29 2.33 -4.10
C LEU A 53 -1.75 2.16 -3.70
N LYS A 54 -2.25 3.00 -2.79
CA LYS A 54 -3.65 2.92 -2.33
C LYS A 54 -4.62 3.03 -3.51
N ASN A 55 -4.41 4.00 -4.39
CA ASN A 55 -5.26 4.22 -5.55
C ASN A 55 -5.16 3.05 -6.53
N LYS A 56 -3.95 2.54 -6.79
CA LYS A 56 -3.74 1.40 -7.70
C LYS A 56 -4.32 0.10 -7.17
N ILE A 57 -4.32 -0.14 -5.85
CA ILE A 57 -5.00 -1.30 -5.25
C ILE A 57 -6.50 -1.23 -5.55
N SER A 58 -7.14 -0.08 -5.31
CA SER A 58 -8.56 0.09 -5.60
C SER A 58 -8.89 -0.13 -7.07
N MET A 59 -8.10 0.43 -7.99
CA MET A 59 -8.27 0.21 -9.43
C MET A 59 -8.05 -1.25 -9.82
N CYS A 60 -7.00 -1.89 -9.31
CA CYS A 60 -6.69 -3.28 -9.60
C CYS A 60 -7.83 -4.23 -9.22
N ILE A 61 -8.52 -3.97 -8.10
CA ILE A 61 -9.69 -4.74 -7.68
C ILE A 61 -10.84 -4.59 -8.67
N LEU A 62 -11.13 -3.35 -9.08
CA LEU A 62 -12.22 -3.02 -10.00
C LEU A 62 -11.96 -3.60 -11.40
N ASP A 63 -10.78 -3.34 -11.96
CA ASP A 63 -10.43 -3.73 -13.33
C ASP A 63 -10.41 -5.25 -13.52
N ASN A 64 -9.97 -5.99 -12.50
CA ASN A 64 -9.88 -7.45 -12.55
C ASN A 64 -11.10 -8.15 -11.95
N LYS A 65 -12.14 -7.40 -11.55
CA LYS A 65 -13.36 -7.93 -10.90
C LYS A 65 -13.02 -8.92 -9.77
N LEU A 66 -11.99 -8.60 -8.98
CA LEU A 66 -11.54 -9.49 -7.91
C LEU A 66 -12.69 -9.65 -6.92
N LYS A 67 -13.15 -10.90 -6.73
CA LYS A 67 -14.17 -11.21 -5.72
C LYS A 67 -13.66 -10.74 -4.36
N ALA A 68 -14.58 -10.18 -3.57
CA ALA A 68 -14.38 -9.58 -2.25
C ALA A 68 -12.94 -9.76 -1.72
N PRO A 69 -12.10 -8.71 -1.82
CA PRO A 69 -10.69 -8.88 -1.56
C PRO A 69 -10.47 -9.44 -0.15
N PRO A 70 -9.44 -10.28 0.05
CA PRO A 70 -9.17 -10.90 1.35
C PRO A 70 -9.18 -9.85 2.46
N LYS A 71 -9.62 -10.23 3.65
CA LYS A 71 -9.70 -9.34 4.82
C LYS A 71 -8.39 -8.56 5.02
N GLU A 72 -7.28 -9.20 4.70
CA GLU A 72 -5.91 -8.72 4.78
C GLU A 72 -5.60 -7.58 3.79
N LEU A 73 -6.32 -7.47 2.68
CA LEU A 73 -6.23 -6.31 1.79
C LEU A 73 -6.92 -5.08 2.39
N ASN A 74 -8.03 -5.26 3.08
CA ASN A 74 -8.66 -4.18 3.84
C ASN A 74 -7.78 -3.73 5.00
N GLU A 75 -7.09 -4.67 5.66
CA GLU A 75 -6.09 -4.36 6.68
C GLU A 75 -4.90 -3.59 6.09
N LEU A 76 -4.43 -3.97 4.90
CA LEU A 76 -3.39 -3.22 4.19
C LEU A 76 -3.85 -1.78 3.90
N LEU A 77 -5.04 -1.59 3.33
CA LEU A 77 -5.56 -0.26 3.03
C LEU A 77 -5.71 0.60 4.30
N ARG A 78 -6.14 0.01 5.43
CA ARG A 78 -6.18 0.67 6.73
C ARG A 78 -4.78 1.05 7.21
N ALA A 79 -3.82 0.13 7.15
CA ALA A 79 -2.44 0.39 7.54
C ALA A 79 -1.82 1.52 6.71
N LEU A 80 -2.00 1.50 5.39
CA LEU A 80 -1.53 2.55 4.48
C LEU A 80 -2.17 3.90 4.80
N ASN A 81 -3.48 3.95 5.06
CA ASN A 81 -4.15 5.18 5.47
C ASN A 81 -3.57 5.70 6.80
N LEU A 82 -3.41 4.86 7.82
CA LEU A 82 -2.83 5.30 9.10
C LEU A 82 -1.41 5.87 8.94
N LEU A 83 -0.58 5.25 8.10
CA LEU A 83 0.78 5.72 7.82
C LEU A 83 0.80 7.07 7.08
N LEU A 84 -0.24 7.37 6.31
CA LEU A 84 -0.42 8.65 5.60
C LEU A 84 -1.04 9.74 6.50
N TYR A 85 -2.10 9.43 7.27
CA TYR A 85 -2.78 10.41 8.13
C TYR A 85 -2.01 10.78 9.39
N THR A 86 -1.11 9.91 9.85
CA THR A 86 -0.13 10.26 10.90
C THR A 86 1.05 11.05 10.34
N ASP A 87 1.02 11.45 9.06
CA ASP A 87 1.98 12.37 8.48
C ASP A 87 1.52 13.83 8.61
N PRO A 88 2.25 14.68 9.37
CA PRO A 88 1.92 16.10 9.50
C PRO A 88 1.84 16.82 8.14
N ALA A 89 2.61 16.36 7.14
CA ALA A 89 2.60 16.94 5.79
C ALA A 89 1.33 16.60 4.99
N VAL A 90 0.65 15.50 5.32
CA VAL A 90 -0.65 15.11 4.72
C VAL A 90 -1.80 15.79 5.45
N LEU A 91 -1.69 15.98 6.77
CA LEU A 91 -2.65 16.78 7.55
C LEU A 91 -2.73 18.22 7.03
N LEU A 92 -1.58 18.90 6.84
CA LEU A 92 -1.54 20.28 6.35
C LEU A 92 -2.23 20.51 4.99
N LYS A 93 -2.26 19.49 4.11
CA LYS A 93 -2.97 19.60 2.82
C LYS A 93 -4.49 19.47 2.92
N ASN A 94 -5.01 18.92 4.01
CA ASN A 94 -6.45 18.73 4.23
C ASN A 94 -7.07 19.75 5.21
N THR A 95 -6.27 20.61 5.85
CA THR A 95 -6.75 21.65 6.80
C THR A 95 -6.85 23.06 6.18
N ILE A 96 -6.49 23.24 4.91
CA ILE A 96 -6.66 24.49 4.18
C ILE A 96 -7.77 24.29 3.15
N LEU A 97 -9.02 24.38 3.61
CA LEU A 97 -10.22 24.64 2.82
C LEU A 97 -11.17 25.47 3.68
#